data_AF-A0A1I5UDA1-F1
#
_entry.id   AF-A0A1I5UDA1-F1
#
_cell.length_a   1.000
_cell.length_b   1.000
_cell.length_c   1.000
_cell.angle_alpha   90.00
_cell.angle_beta   90.00
_cell.angle_gamma   90.00
#
_symmetry.space_group_name_H-M   'P 1'
#
loop_
_entity.id
_entity.type
_entity.pdbx_description
1 polymer ?
#
loop_
_entity_poly.entity_id
_entity_poly.type
_entity_poly.pdbx_seq_one_letter_code
_entity_poly.pdbx_strand_id
1 'polypeptide(L)' 'MVIWVAGVAVAGDVGAAWPLALAALAELVNEVFDRLRVGSWRIADTVQDIVNSVLWPVVLFTLARMGVI' A
#
# COMPACT_ATOMS: atom_id res chain seq x y z
N MET A 1 2.81 -1.61 -4.94
CA MET A 1 1.80 -2.21 -5.87
C MET A 1 1.79 -3.74 -5.94
N VAL A 2 2.92 -4.41 -6.22
CA VAL A 2 2.92 -5.87 -6.48
C VAL A 2 2.27 -6.68 -5.35
N ILE A 3 2.55 -6.33 -4.10
CA ILE A 3 1.97 -6.99 -2.92
C ILE A 3 0.43 -6.92 -2.94
N TRP A 4 -0.13 -5.74 -3.22
CA TRP A 4 -1.58 -5.56 -3.28
C TRP A 4 -2.19 -6.34 -4.43
N VAL A 5 -1.60 -6.28 -5.64
CA VAL A 5 -2.11 -7.01 -6.82
C VAL A 5 -2.10 -8.51 -6.57
N ALA A 6 -1.00 -9.05 -6.02
CA ALA A 6 -0.93 -10.46 -5.64
C ALA A 6 -1.98 -10.81 -4.59
N GLY A 7 -2.17 -9.95 -3.58
CA GLY A 7 -3.19 -10.15 -2.55
C GLY A 7 -4.61 -10.16 -3.12
N VAL A 8 -4.94 -9.22 -4.00
CA VAL A 8 -6.23 -9.18 -4.71
C VAL A 8 -6.42 -10.42 -5.58
N ALA A 9 -5.38 -10.86 -6.31
CA ALA A 9 -5.46 -12.06 -7.13
C ALA A 9 -5.74 -13.32 -6.28
N VAL A 10 -5.15 -13.41 -5.08
CA VAL A 10 -5.41 -14.49 -4.12
C VAL A 10 -6.81 -14.36 -3.50
N ALA A 11 -7.26 -13.15 -3.21
CA ALA A 11 -8.58 -12.90 -2.65
C ALA A 11 -9.72 -13.16 -3.64
N GLY A 12 -9.45 -12.96 -4.94
CA GLY A 12 -10.47 -12.95 -5.99
C GLY A 12 -11.40 -11.75 -5.93
N ASP A 13 -11.08 -10.74 -5.12
CA ASP A 13 -11.91 -9.57 -4.84
C ASP A 13 -11.05 -8.32 -4.59
N VAL A 14 -11.27 -7.28 -5.38
CA VAL A 14 -10.61 -5.97 -5.24
C VAL A 14 -11.07 -5.24 -3.97
N GLY A 15 -12.30 -5.53 -3.51
CA GLY A 15 -12.89 -5.00 -2.28
C GLY A 15 -12.46 -5.73 -1.01
N ALA A 16 -11.61 -6.76 -1.11
CA ALA A 16 -11.06 -7.41 0.06
C ALA A 16 -10.20 -6.42 0.86
N ALA A 17 -10.39 -6.37 2.19
CA ALA A 17 -9.66 -5.42 3.04
C ALA A 17 -8.22 -5.88 3.33
N TRP A 18 -7.96 -7.18 3.35
CA TRP A 18 -6.66 -7.72 3.76
C TRP A 18 -5.50 -7.41 2.80
N PRO A 19 -5.67 -7.37 1.45
CA PRO A 19 -4.59 -6.95 0.55
C PRO A 19 -4.18 -5.49 0.77
N LEU A 20 -5.14 -4.61 1.07
CA LEU A 20 -4.86 -3.21 1.41
C LEU A 20 -4.09 -3.10 2.72
N ALA A 21 -4.51 -3.83 3.76
CA ALA A 21 -3.80 -3.87 5.04
C ALA A 21 -2.36 -4.40 4.87
N LEU A 22 -2.17 -5.43 4.04
CA LEU A 22 -0.85 -5.99 3.77
C LEU A 22 0.07 -5.01 3.02
N ALA A 23 -0.47 -4.28 2.04
CA ALA A 23 0.30 -3.25 1.33
C ALA A 23 0.70 -2.08 2.26
N ALA A 24 -0.20 -1.63 3.13
CA ALA A 24 0.10 -0.60 4.12
C ALA A 24 1.15 -1.06 5.14
N LEU A 25 1.07 -2.32 5.58
CA LEU A 25 2.08 -2.90 6.48
C LEU A 25 3.44 -3.01 5.80
N ALA A 26 3.48 -3.46 4.54
CA ALA A 26 4.71 -3.54 3.78
C ALA A 26 5.37 -2.17 3.60
N GLU A 27 4.58 -1.12 3.33
CA GLU A 27 5.07 0.25 3.24
C GLU A 27 5.63 0.74 4.57
N LEU A 28 4.93 0.51 5.68
CA LEU A 28 5.44 0.86 7.01
C LEU A 28 6.77 0.17 7.31
N VAL A 29 6.90 -1.11 6.96
CA VAL A 29 8.15 -1.85 7.11
C VAL A 29 9.26 -1.27 6.24
N ASN A 30 8.95 -0.89 5.00
CA ASN A 30 9.90 -0.23 4.09
C ASN A 30 10.43 1.07 4.71
N GLU A 31 9.54 1.94 5.17
CA GLU A 31 9.88 3.22 5.80
C GLU A 31 10.71 3.06 7.08
N VAL A 32 10.43 2.03 7.88
CA VAL A 32 11.27 1.69 9.05
C VAL A 32 12.68 1.30 8.60
N PHE A 33 12.83 0.50 7.54
CA PHE A 33 14.15 0.14 7.02
C PHE A 33 14.89 1.36 6.46
N ASP A 34 14.21 2.25 5.75
CA ASP A 34 14.83 3.47 5.23
C ASP A 34 15.28 4.39 6.36
N ARG A 35 14.48 4.53 7.42
CA ARG A 35 14.87 5.25 8.63
C ARG A 35 16.09 4.64 9.32
N LEU A 36 16.16 3.31 9.41
CA LEU A 36 17.32 2.61 10.00
C LEU A 36 18.57 2.76 9.14
N ARG A 37 18.43 2.69 7.82
CA ARG A 37 19.52 2.81 6.85
C ARG A 37 20.11 4.21 6.78
N VAL A 38 19.26 5.24 6.77
CA VAL A 38 19.67 6.63 6.55
C VAL A 38 19.85 7.39 7.88
N GLY A 39 19.37 6.83 8.99
CA GLY A 39 19.52 7.42 10.33
C GLY A 39 18.60 8.63 10.60
N SER A 40 17.74 8.99 9.66
CA SER A 40 16.78 10.10 9.78
C SER A 40 15.49 9.81 9.03
N TRP A 41 14.40 10.47 9.43
CA TRP A 41 13.13 10.43 8.70
C TRP A 41 13.18 11.45 7.56
N ARG A 42 13.17 10.98 6.31
CA ARG A 42 13.16 11.84 5.14
C ARG A 42 11.74 11.99 4.63
N ILE A 43 11.01 12.91 5.25
CA ILE A 43 9.56 13.08 5.04
C ILE A 43 9.17 13.21 3.56
N ALA A 44 9.98 13.89 2.75
CA ALA A 44 9.72 14.00 1.31
C ALA A 44 9.77 12.65 0.59
N ASP A 45 10.75 11.81 0.93
CA ASP A 45 10.90 10.46 0.38
C ASP A 45 9.74 9.57 0.88
N THR A 46 9.46 9.58 2.19
CA THR A 46 8.34 8.85 2.81
C THR A 46 7.00 9.16 2.15
N VAL A 47 6.72 10.44 1.88
CA VAL A 47 5.47 10.84 1.20
C VAL A 47 5.45 10.30 -0.23
N GLN A 48 6.57 10.38 -0.94
CA GLN A 48 6.67 9.86 -2.30
C GLN A 48 6.47 8.34 -2.34
N ASP A 49 7.05 7.60 -1.39
CA ASP A 49 6.93 6.15 -1.30
C ASP A 49 5.50 5.72 -0.96
N ILE A 50 4.84 6.37 0.00
CA ILE A 50 3.42 6.14 0.31
C ILE A 50 2.52 6.40 -0.91
N VAL A 51 2.76 7.49 -1.64
CA VAL A 51 2.01 7.82 -2.85
C VAL A 51 2.19 6.73 -3.92
N ASN A 52 3.41 6.21 -4.08
CA ASN A 52 3.70 5.17 -5.07
C ASN A 52 3.23 3.76 -4.65
N SER A 53 3.17 3.49 -3.34
CA SER A 53 2.93 2.14 -2.80
C SER A 53 1.52 1.90 -2.28
N VAL A 54 0.79 2.94 -1.83
CA VAL A 54 -0.48 2.81 -1.09
C VAL A 54 -1.62 3.62 -1.71
N LEU A 55 -1.35 4.72 -2.42
CA LEU A 55 -2.41 5.59 -2.97
C LEU A 55 -3.39 4.82 -3.87
N TRP A 56 -2.89 4.14 -4.90
CA TRP A 56 -3.74 3.40 -5.84
C TRP A 56 -4.53 2.24 -5.20
N PRO A 57 -3.94 1.42 -4.31
CA PRO A 57 -4.66 0.42 -3.53
C PRO A 57 -5.84 0.99 -2.76
N VAL A 58 -5.67 2.15 -2.12
CA VAL A 58 -6.77 2.84 -1.43
C VAL A 58 -7.84 3.24 -2.44
N VAL A 59 -7.46 3.91 -3.54
CA VAL A 59 -8.40 4.34 -4.58
C VAL A 59 -9.19 3.15 -5.15
N LEU A 60 -8.51 2.09 -5.56
CA LEU A 60 -9.14 0.91 -6.17
C LEU A 60 -10.01 0.15 -5.17
N PHE A 61 -9.55 -0.04 -3.93
CA PHE A 61 -10.36 -0.61 -2.86
C PHE A 61 -11.63 0.21 -2.62
N THR A 62 -11.53 1.54 -2.54
CA THR A 62 -12.68 2.43 -2.33
C THR A 62 -13.67 2.33 -3.49
N LEU A 63 -13.18 2.37 -4.74
CA LEU A 63 -14.04 2.22 -5.92
C LEU A 63 -14.76 0.86 -5.92
N ALA A 64 -14.08 -0.23 -5.56
CA ALA A 64 -14.68 -1.55 -5.44
C ALA A 64 -15.74 -1.61 -4.32
N ARG A 65 -15.46 -1.03 -3.14
CA ARG A 65 -16.42 -0.97 -2.03
C ARG A 65 -17.64 -0.10 -2.33
N MET A 66 -17.52 0.84 -3.27
CA MET A 66 -18.62 1.66 -3.78
C MET A 66 -19.38 0.97 -4.93
N GLY A 67 -18.94 -0.19 -5.42
CA GLY A 67 -19.55 -0.90 -6.55
C GLY A 67 -19.33 -0.23 -7.90
N VAL A 68 -18.27 0.59 -8.04
CA VAL A 68 -17.90 1.22 -9.32
C VAL A 68 -17.12 0.25 -10.20
N ILE A 69 -16.29 -0.61 -9.59
CA ILE A 69 -15.52 -1.68 -10.22
C ILE A 69 -15.69 -2.98 -9.44
#